data_AF-A0AAV8XNY7-F1
#
_entry.id   AF-A0AAV8XNY7-F1
#
_cell.length_a   1.000
_cell.length_b   1.000
_cell.length_c   1.000
_cell.angle_alpha   90.00
_cell.angle_beta   90.00
_cell.angle_gamma   90.00
#
_symmetry.space_group_name_H-M   'P 1'
#
loop_
_entity.id
_entity.type
_entity.pdbx_description
1 polymer ?
#
loop_
_entity_poly.entity_id
_entity_poly.type
_entity_poly.pdbx_seq_one_letter_code
_entity_poly.pdbx_strand_id
1 'polypeptide(L)'
;MMKPYTKAQANVDKSKAIYNYQQFRARRVSENAFALFTQVFRIFYTPIAVLLETTDLIVTATFCLHKMLRNGYLETHDTPYFNCDPDAHFSKVNMIPFTETGEFASTEGFEIRDVFRTYFNSPQGSVS
;
A
#
# COMPACT_ATOMS: atom_id res chain seq x y z
N MET A 1 3.26 -2.34 -10.78
CA MET A 1 3.29 -3.12 -9.51
C MET A 1 3.89 -4.50 -9.76
N MET A 2 4.62 -5.08 -8.81
CA MET A 2 5.24 -6.41 -8.98
C MET A 2 4.16 -7.50 -9.13
N LYS A 3 4.35 -8.45 -10.04
CA LYS A 3 3.35 -9.49 -10.32
C LYS A 3 3.45 -10.65 -9.31
N PRO A 4 2.38 -11.03 -8.60
CA PRO A 4 2.43 -12.18 -7.70
C PRO A 4 2.66 -13.49 -8.47
N TYR A 5 3.09 -14.53 -7.77
CA TYR A 5 3.07 -15.89 -8.32
C TYR A 5 1.63 -16.36 -8.49
N THR A 6 1.36 -17.17 -9.51
CA THR A 6 0.03 -17.71 -9.74
C THR A 6 -0.39 -18.64 -8.60
N LYS A 7 -1.70 -18.83 -8.39
CA LYS A 7 -2.21 -19.75 -7.36
C LYS A 7 -1.66 -21.17 -7.52
N ALA A 8 -1.57 -21.67 -8.75
CA ALA A 8 -0.98 -22.98 -9.04
C ALA A 8 0.49 -23.07 -8.58
N GLN A 9 1.29 -22.03 -8.86
CA GLN A 9 2.69 -21.99 -8.43
C GLN A 9 2.83 -21.89 -6.91
N ALA A 10 1.99 -21.08 -6.25
CA ALA A 10 2.02 -20.91 -4.80
C ALA A 10 1.55 -22.17 -4.05
N ASN A 11 0.64 -22.95 -4.63
CA ASN A 11 0.16 -24.21 -4.04
C ASN A 11 1.22 -25.32 -4.09
N VAL A 12 2.05 -25.34 -5.12
CA VAL A 12 3.13 -26.33 -5.27
C VAL A 12 4.36 -25.94 -4.45
N ASP A 13 4.60 -24.65 -4.27
CA ASP A 13 5.82 -24.12 -3.67
C ASP A 13 5.52 -23.11 -2.56
N LYS A 14 5.70 -23.57 -1.31
CA LYS A 14 5.44 -22.78 -0.11
C LYS A 14 6.20 -21.45 -0.10
N SER A 15 7.41 -21.41 -0.66
CA SER A 15 8.21 -20.18 -0.66
C SER A 15 7.61 -19.07 -1.53
N LYS A 16 6.91 -19.45 -2.61
CA LYS A 16 6.12 -18.52 -3.45
C LYS A 16 4.85 -18.06 -2.72
N ALA A 17 4.22 -18.92 -1.94
CA ALA A 17 3.09 -18.55 -1.09
C ALA A 17 3.50 -17.53 -0.01
N ILE A 18 4.64 -17.73 0.65
CA ILE A 18 5.20 -16.78 1.64
C ILE A 18 5.46 -15.42 0.98
N TYR A 19 6.09 -15.40 -0.19
CA TYR A 19 6.28 -14.17 -0.95
C TYR A 19 4.94 -13.46 -1.26
N ASN A 20 3.95 -14.19 -1.78
CA ASN A 20 2.65 -13.60 -2.13
C ASN A 20 1.96 -13.02 -0.88
N TYR A 21 2.03 -13.73 0.26
CA TYR A 21 1.47 -13.26 1.52
C TYR A 21 2.09 -11.93 1.97
N GLN A 22 3.43 -11.84 1.96
CA GLN A 22 4.16 -10.62 2.30
C GLN A 22 3.80 -9.47 1.35
N GLN A 23 3.75 -9.75 0.05
CA GLN A 23 3.40 -8.75 -0.96
C GLN A 23 1.96 -8.22 -0.75
N PHE A 24 1.00 -9.11 -0.52
CA PHE A 24 -0.38 -8.71 -0.24
C PHE A 24 -0.49 -7.95 1.08
N ARG A 25 0.25 -8.34 2.12
CA ARG A 25 0.31 -7.61 3.38
C ARG A 25 0.85 -6.19 3.17
N ALA A 26 1.95 -6.03 2.45
CA ALA A 26 2.51 -4.72 2.12
C ALA A 26 1.51 -3.84 1.36
N ARG A 27 0.84 -4.39 0.33
CA ARG A 27 -0.21 -3.69 -0.41
C ARG A 27 -1.36 -3.24 0.49
N ARG A 28 -1.88 -4.15 1.32
CA ARG A 28 -2.95 -3.83 2.28
C ARG A 28 -2.56 -2.72 3.24
N VAL A 29 -1.33 -2.73 3.76
CA VAL A 29 -0.84 -1.65 4.64
C VAL A 29 -0.78 -0.32 3.89
N SER A 30 -0.22 -0.29 2.68
CA SER A 30 -0.18 0.94 1.88
C SER A 30 -1.58 1.44 1.53
N GLU A 31 -2.49 0.56 1.07
CA GLU A 31 -3.85 0.91 0.70
C GLU A 31 -4.64 1.47 1.90
N ASN A 32 -4.51 0.84 3.07
CA ASN A 32 -5.15 1.32 4.30
C ASN A 32 -4.62 2.70 4.73
N ALA A 33 -3.31 2.94 4.61
CA ALA A 33 -2.74 4.25 4.94
C ALA A 33 -3.26 5.34 4.00
N PHE A 34 -3.28 5.07 2.69
CA PHE A 34 -3.86 6.00 1.72
C PHE A 34 -5.37 6.18 1.90
N ALA A 35 -6.12 5.16 2.30
CA ALA A 35 -7.54 5.29 2.61
C ALA A 35 -7.81 6.32 3.73
N LEU A 36 -6.97 6.32 4.77
CA LEU A 36 -7.02 7.35 5.82
C LEU A 36 -6.70 8.73 5.27
N PHE A 37 -5.65 8.86 4.47
CA PHE A 37 -5.29 10.14 3.86
C PHE A 37 -6.38 10.67 2.92
N THR A 38 -7.03 9.79 2.17
CA THR A 38 -8.17 10.12 1.34
C THR A 38 -9.31 10.69 2.18
N GLN A 39 -9.66 10.07 3.31
CA GLN A 39 -10.73 10.56 4.18
C GLN A 39 -10.41 11.91 4.82
N VAL A 40 -9.16 12.10 5.26
CA VAL A 40 -8.73 13.32 5.96
C VAL A 40 -8.53 14.49 5.00
N PHE A 41 -7.80 14.28 3.90
CA PHE A 41 -7.36 15.38 3.01
C PHE A 41 -8.19 15.51 1.74
N ARG A 42 -9.00 14.49 1.38
CA ARG A 42 -9.89 14.44 0.22
C ARG A 42 -9.25 14.57 -1.16
N ILE A 43 -8.00 15.05 -1.25
CA ILE A 43 -7.24 15.23 -2.51
C ILE A 43 -7.02 13.91 -3.26
N PHE A 44 -6.96 12.79 -2.55
CA PHE A 44 -6.77 11.45 -3.12
C PHE A 44 -8.08 10.80 -3.60
N TYR A 45 -9.23 11.48 -3.53
CA TYR A 45 -10.49 10.93 -4.05
C TYR A 45 -10.57 10.95 -5.57
N THR A 46 -9.79 11.82 -6.21
CA THR A 46 -9.74 11.96 -7.67
C THR A 46 -8.32 11.73 -8.17
N PRO A 47 -8.13 11.21 -9.40
CA PRO A 47 -6.82 11.18 -10.04
C PRO A 47 -6.15 12.55 -9.98
N ILE A 48 -4.91 12.59 -9.51
CA ILE A 48 -4.14 13.84 -9.38
C ILE A 48 -3.46 14.11 -10.72
N ALA A 49 -4.00 15.03 -11.51
CA ALA A 49 -3.51 15.38 -12.84
C ALA A 49 -2.31 16.36 -12.78
N VAL A 50 -1.22 15.95 -12.14
CA VAL A 50 0.03 16.73 -12.02
C VAL A 50 1.25 15.88 -12.34
N LEU A 51 2.42 16.51 -12.46
CA LEU A 51 3.69 15.80 -12.68
C LEU A 51 4.02 14.88 -11.49
N LEU A 52 4.80 13.83 -11.76
CA LEU A 52 5.19 12.85 -10.74
C LEU A 52 5.92 13.51 -9.56
N GLU A 53 6.84 14.42 -9.85
CA GLU A 53 7.59 15.19 -8.84
C GLU A 53 6.65 15.98 -7.90
N THR A 54 5.61 16.59 -8.46
CA THR A 54 4.60 17.32 -7.67
C THR A 54 3.74 16.36 -6.86
N THR A 55 3.43 15.18 -7.41
CA THR A 55 2.68 14.14 -6.69
C THR A 55 3.45 13.68 -5.45
N ASP A 56 4.77 13.48 -5.56
CA ASP A 56 5.62 13.11 -4.42
C ASP A 56 5.62 14.19 -3.33
N LEU A 57 5.64 15.47 -3.73
CA LEU A 57 5.50 16.59 -2.80
C LEU A 57 4.13 16.60 -2.12
N ILE A 58 3.04 16.33 -2.84
CA ILE A 58 1.69 16.25 -2.28
C ILE A 58 1.60 15.13 -1.25
N VAL A 59 2.10 13.94 -1.56
CA VAL A 59 2.12 12.79 -0.64
C VAL A 59 2.95 13.11 0.60
N THR A 60 4.13 13.71 0.43
CA THR A 60 5.01 14.10 1.54
C THR A 60 4.37 15.16 2.43
N ALA A 61 3.78 16.21 1.84
CA ALA A 61 3.08 17.26 2.57
C ALA A 61 1.90 16.71 3.36
N THR A 62 1.11 15.82 2.75
CA THR A 62 -0.01 15.11 3.40
C THR A 62 0.48 14.34 4.64
N PHE A 63 1.58 13.60 4.52
CA PHE A 63 2.15 12.86 5.63
C PHE A 63 2.61 13.78 6.78
N CYS A 64 3.32 14.87 6.44
CA CYS A 64 3.74 15.88 7.41
C CYS A 64 2.56 16.53 8.13
N LEU A 65 1.53 16.94 7.39
CA LEU A 65 0.30 17.51 7.94
C LEU A 65 -0.44 16.51 8.83
N HIS A 66 -0.57 15.25 8.41
CA HIS A 66 -1.20 14.21 9.20
C HIS A 66 -0.47 14.01 10.53
N LYS A 67 0.87 13.94 10.50
CA LYS A 67 1.69 13.82 11.71
C LYS A 67 1.50 15.02 12.64
N MET A 68 1.51 16.24 12.10
CA MET A 68 1.32 17.46 12.88
C MET A 68 -0.07 17.51 13.54
N LEU A 69 -1.14 17.23 12.78
CA LEU A 69 -2.51 17.18 13.30
C LEU A 69 -2.69 16.10 14.37
N ARG A 70 -2.13 14.91 14.15
CA ARG A 70 -2.17 13.82 15.14
C ARG A 70 -1.45 14.19 16.44
N ASN A 71 -0.27 14.81 16.34
CA ASN A 71 0.50 15.21 17.50
C ASN A 71 -0.22 16.32 18.29
N GLY A 72 -0.72 17.36 17.62
CA GLY A 72 -1.48 18.42 18.28
C GLY A 72 -2.75 17.90 18.97
N TYR A 73 -3.42 16.90 18.38
CA TYR A 73 -4.57 16.27 19.04
C TYR A 73 -4.14 15.50 20.31
N LEU A 74 -3.08 14.71 20.24
CA LEU A 74 -2.54 13.93 21.36
C LEU A 74 -2.02 14.82 22.50
N GLU A 75 -1.54 16.02 22.20
CA GLU A 75 -1.13 17.01 23.21
C GLU A 75 -2.33 17.57 24.00
N THR A 76 -3.52 17.58 23.38
CA THR A 76 -4.75 18.12 23.98
C THR A 76 -5.65 17.02 24.56
N HIS A 77 -5.51 15.79 24.09
CA HIS A 77 -6.31 14.63 24.49
C HIS A 77 -5.41 13.42 24.71
N ASP A 78 -5.54 12.75 25.86
CA ASP A 78 -4.80 11.50 26.17
C ASP A 78 -5.21 10.30 25.28
N THR A 79 -6.13 10.52 24.33
CA THR A 79 -6.60 9.50 23.39
C THR A 79 -6.11 9.79 21.97
N PRO A 80 -5.73 8.75 21.20
CA PRO A 80 -5.35 8.93 19.81
C PRO A 80 -6.54 9.38 18.96
N TYR A 81 -6.31 10.39 18.12
CA TYR A 81 -7.30 10.88 17.16
C TYR A 81 -7.62 9.81 16.12
N PHE A 82 -8.86 9.30 16.12
CA PHE A 82 -9.40 8.52 15.02
C PHE A 82 -10.47 9.35 14.33
N ASN A 83 -10.10 10.06 13.28
CA ASN A 83 -11.04 10.73 12.38
C ASN A 83 -11.66 9.75 11.38
N CYS A 84 -11.87 8.50 11.81
CA CYS A 84 -12.66 7.52 11.07
C CYS A 84 -14.06 7.61 11.64
N ASP A 85 -14.92 8.37 10.98
CA ASP A 85 -16.36 8.18 11.16
C ASP A 85 -16.66 6.70 10.84
N PRO A 86 -17.11 5.88 11.81
CA PRO A 86 -17.37 4.46 11.59
C PRO A 86 -18.49 4.23 10.56
N ASP A 87 -19.34 5.24 10.34
CA ASP A 87 -20.42 5.22 9.34
C ASP A 87 -20.01 5.88 8.02
N ALA A 88 -18.79 6.43 7.92
CA ALA A 88 -18.26 6.91 6.64
C ALA A 88 -18.06 5.73 5.72
N HIS A 89 -19.00 5.56 4.80
CA HIS A 89 -18.92 4.58 3.75
C HIS A 89 -17.67 4.89 2.90
N PHE A 90 -16.59 4.12 3.09
CA PHE A 90 -15.44 4.17 2.19
C PHE A 90 -15.97 3.95 0.78
N SER A 91 -16.01 5.01 -0.04
CA SER A 91 -16.36 4.86 -1.43
C SER A 91 -15.24 4.03 -2.06
N LYS A 92 -15.48 2.71 -2.19
CA LYS A 92 -14.59 1.77 -2.89
C LYS A 92 -14.38 2.17 -4.35
N VAL A 93 -15.14 3.15 -4.84
CA VAL A 93 -15.06 3.70 -6.20
C VAL A 93 -13.79 4.51 -6.42
N ASN A 94 -13.21 5.12 -5.37
CA ASN A 94 -12.12 6.08 -5.54
C ASN A 94 -10.72 5.43 -5.55
N MET A 95 -10.59 4.21 -5.02
CA MET A 95 -9.46 3.32 -5.33
C MET A 95 -9.91 2.34 -6.41
N ILE A 96 -9.99 2.83 -7.65
CA ILE A 96 -10.26 1.98 -8.80
C ILE A 96 -9.17 0.91 -8.83
N PRO A 97 -9.51 -0.40 -8.78
CA PRO A 97 -8.53 -1.45 -8.95
C PRO A 97 -7.81 -1.19 -10.26
N PHE A 98 -6.48 -1.11 -10.24
CA PHE A 98 -5.71 -1.08 -11.47
C PHE A 98 -6.18 -2.25 -12.33
N THR A 99 -6.71 -1.96 -13.51
CA THR A 99 -7.04 -3.00 -14.47
C THR A 99 -5.76 -3.80 -14.69
N GLU A 100 -5.86 -5.14 -14.65
CA GLU A 100 -4.75 -6.02 -15.01
C GLU A 100 -4.45 -5.78 -16.49
N THR A 101 -3.72 -4.71 -16.78
CA THR A 101 -3.22 -4.41 -18.11
C THR A 101 -2.29 -5.58 -18.42
N GLY A 102 -2.66 -6.36 -19.43
CA GLY A 102 -1.95 -7.56 -19.88
C GLY A 102 -0.60 -7.24 -20.51
N GLU A 103 0.15 -6.28 -19.96
CA GLU A 103 1.55 -6.09 -20.29
C GLU A 103 2.32 -7.34 -19.86
N PHE A 104 3.04 -7.90 -20.81
CA PHE A 104 4.00 -8.96 -20.57
C PHE A 104 4.96 -8.46 -19.49
N ALA A 105 4.92 -9.09 -18.31
CA ALA A 105 5.89 -8.79 -17.26
C ALA A 105 7.29 -8.98 -17.84
N SER A 106 8.13 -7.94 -17.76
CA SER A 106 9.50 -7.99 -18.24
C SER A 106 10.26 -9.12 -17.52
N THR A 107 11.23 -9.72 -18.20
CA THR A 107 12.13 -10.72 -17.60
C THR A 107 12.76 -10.17 -16.31
N GLU A 108 13.18 -8.91 -16.33
CA GLU A 108 13.69 -8.18 -15.16
C GLU A 108 12.68 -8.12 -14.01
N GLY A 109 11.40 -7.89 -14.30
CA GLY A 109 10.34 -7.89 -13.28
C GLY A 109 10.17 -9.24 -12.58
N PHE A 110 10.42 -10.35 -13.30
CA PHE A 110 10.45 -11.68 -12.71
C PHE A 110 11.71 -11.92 -11.88
N GLU A 111 12.86 -11.46 -12.34
CA GLU A 111 14.14 -11.58 -11.61
C GLU A 111 14.07 -10.85 -10.26
N ILE A 112 13.60 -9.60 -10.25
CA ILE A 112 13.46 -8.83 -9.00
C ILE A 112 12.47 -9.55 -8.04
N ARG A 113 11.38 -10.10 -8.57
CA ARG A 113 10.42 -10.87 -7.76
C ARG A 113 11.07 -12.10 -7.13
N ASP A 114 11.92 -12.79 -7.88
CA ASP A 114 12.62 -13.98 -7.42
C ASP A 114 13.70 -13.63 -6.37
N VAL A 115 14.36 -12.46 -6.50
CA VAL A 115 15.24 -11.89 -5.46
C VAL A 115 14.46 -11.64 -4.16
N PHE A 116 13.31 -10.98 -4.23
CA PHE A 116 12.46 -10.74 -3.06
C PHE A 116 11.95 -12.03 -2.43
N ARG A 117 11.56 -13.01 -3.25
CA ARG A 117 11.17 -14.34 -2.75
C ARG A 117 12.32 -14.98 -1.99
N THR A 118 13.53 -14.96 -2.54
CA THR A 118 14.72 -15.53 -1.88
C THR A 118 14.97 -14.83 -0.55
N TYR A 119 14.91 -13.50 -0.53
CA TYR A 119 15.04 -12.71 0.69
C TYR A 119 13.97 -13.04 1.74
N PHE A 120 12.68 -13.07 1.40
CA PHE A 120 11.61 -13.34 2.37
C PHE A 120 11.62 -14.78 2.92
N ASN A 121 12.29 -15.71 2.23
CA ASN A 121 12.49 -17.07 2.71
C ASN A 121 13.83 -17.27 3.43
N SER A 122 14.67 -16.23 3.50
CA SER A 122 15.89 -16.24 4.30
C SER A 122 15.58 -15.99 5.78
N PRO A 123 16.47 -16.37 6.71
CA PRO A 123 16.30 -16.06 8.14
C PRO A 123 16.09 -14.57 8.43
N GLN A 124 16.66 -13.69 7.60
CA GLN A 124 16.57 -12.23 7.77
C GLN A 124 15.22 -11.66 7.33
N GLY A 125 14.62 -12.24 6.28
CA GLY A 125 13.34 -11.80 5.71
C GLY A 125 12.12 -12.61 6.17
N SER A 126 12.35 -13.69 6.89
CA SER A 126 11.33 -14.53 7.50
C SER A 126 10.53 -13.73 8.54
N VAL A 127 9.20 -13.73 8.41
CA VAL A 127 8.30 -13.13 9.39
C VAL A 127 7.64 -14.24 10.18
N SER A 128 7.77 -14.18 11.51
CA SER A 128 7.25 -15.15 12.49
C SER A 128 5.73 -15.32 12.44
#